data_AF-A0A668UUF5-F1
#
_entry.id   AF-A0A668UUF5-F1
#
_cell.length_a   1.000
_cell.length_b   1.000
_cell.length_c   1.000
_cell.angle_alpha   90.00
_cell.angle_beta   90.00
_cell.angle_gamma   90.00
#
_symmetry.space_group_name_H-M   'P 1'
#
loop_
_entity.id
_entity.type
_entity.pdbx_description
1 polymer ?
#
loop_
_entity_poly.entity_id
_entity_poly.type
_entity_poly.pdbx_seq_one_letter_code
_entity_poly.pdbx_strand_id
1 'polypeptide(L)'
;LTSFISRTFRCFISVLFFSDDHRVQLLHGNCPMFWYSFNGRCYKYVAAHMSWADAELYCVSQGANLVSIYSEEEQNFVRTLIKNFDHTEGTTWIGLNDLYKEGRWMWSDGCAVRFVYWLPNQPDNWKGIEHCCEINSFDLKKWNDCSCSTVLPSVCATRIICPKT
;
A
#
# COMPACT_ATOMS: atom_id res chain seq x y z
N LEU A 1 -66.48 0.99 -7.50
CA LEU A 1 -66.19 0.66 -8.92
C LEU A 1 -64.97 1.46 -9.33
N THR A 2 -63.95 0.70 -9.71
CA THR A 2 -62.58 1.04 -10.11
C THR A 2 -62.49 2.06 -11.25
N SER A 3 -61.50 2.96 -11.19
CA SER A 3 -60.77 3.37 -12.41
C SER A 3 -59.44 4.04 -12.05
N PHE A 4 -58.36 3.46 -12.58
CA PHE A 4 -56.98 3.95 -12.54
C PHE A 4 -56.78 5.05 -13.60
N ILE A 5 -56.06 6.12 -13.27
CA ILE A 5 -55.44 7.01 -14.27
C ILE A 5 -53.95 7.10 -13.96
N SER A 6 -53.15 6.48 -14.83
CA SER A 6 -51.70 6.55 -14.87
C SER A 6 -51.26 7.95 -15.29
N ARG A 7 -50.40 8.60 -14.49
CA ARG A 7 -49.66 9.81 -14.88
C ARG A 7 -48.18 9.47 -14.88
N THR A 8 -47.63 9.30 -16.07
CA THR A 8 -46.19 9.20 -16.31
C THR A 8 -45.52 10.54 -16.03
N PHE A 9 -44.67 10.61 -15.00
CA PHE A 9 -43.71 11.70 -14.82
C PHE A 9 -42.43 11.36 -15.60
N ARG A 10 -42.20 12.03 -16.73
CA ARG A 10 -40.87 12.12 -17.32
C ARG A 10 -40.09 13.18 -16.55
N CYS A 11 -39.12 12.77 -15.73
CA CYS A 11 -38.14 13.68 -15.18
C CYS A 11 -36.88 13.59 -16.04
N PHE A 12 -36.53 14.70 -16.69
CA PHE A 12 -35.33 14.82 -17.52
C PHE A 12 -34.10 14.63 -16.63
N ILE A 13 -33.31 13.59 -16.90
CA ILE A 13 -31.97 13.44 -16.31
C ILE A 13 -31.08 14.46 -17.02
N SER A 14 -30.92 15.63 -16.42
CA SER A 14 -29.76 16.48 -16.71
C SER A 14 -28.53 15.74 -16.22
N VAL A 15 -27.81 15.07 -17.13
CA VAL A 15 -26.48 14.52 -16.84
C VAL A 15 -25.53 15.70 -16.71
N LEU A 16 -25.44 16.26 -15.50
CA LEU A 16 -24.29 17.06 -15.13
C LEU A 16 -23.13 16.06 -14.98
N PHE A 17 -22.33 15.92 -16.03
CA PHE A 17 -21.02 15.29 -15.94
C PHE A 17 -20.14 16.19 -15.06
N PHE A 18 -20.23 16.01 -13.74
CA PHE A 18 -19.14 16.39 -12.85
C PHE A 18 -18.10 15.30 -12.94
N SER A 19 -17.27 15.35 -13.99
CA SER A 19 -16.01 14.63 -14.01
C SER A 19 -15.03 15.38 -13.12
N ASP A 20 -15.03 15.04 -11.84
CA ASP A 20 -13.94 15.36 -10.92
C ASP A 20 -13.61 14.11 -10.11
N ASP A 21 -12.83 13.23 -10.74
CA ASP A 21 -12.37 12.01 -10.11
C ASP A 21 -11.04 11.60 -10.72
N HIS A 22 -9.95 12.19 -10.22
CA HIS A 22 -8.61 11.64 -10.35
C HIS A 22 -8.46 10.32 -9.56
N ARG A 23 -9.41 9.39 -9.68
CA ARG A 23 -9.22 8.02 -9.20
C ARG A 23 -8.23 7.34 -10.12
N VAL A 24 -6.99 7.18 -9.64
CA VAL A 24 -6.05 6.21 -10.22
C VAL A 24 -6.78 4.87 -10.23
N GLN A 25 -7.24 4.43 -11.40
CA GLN A 25 -7.86 3.13 -11.53
C GLN A 25 -6.79 2.08 -11.24
N LEU A 26 -7.00 1.26 -10.21
CA LEU A 26 -6.14 0.12 -9.96
C LEU A 26 -6.35 -0.90 -11.10
N LEU A 27 -5.44 -0.89 -12.06
CA LEU A 27 -5.48 -1.80 -13.20
C LEU A 27 -4.79 -3.11 -12.84
N HIS A 28 -5.34 -4.21 -13.33
CA HIS A 28 -4.72 -5.51 -13.20
C HIS A 28 -3.46 -5.66 -14.06
N GLY A 29 -3.51 -5.15 -15.30
CA GLY A 29 -2.46 -5.33 -16.28
C GLY A 29 -2.15 -6.82 -16.52
N ASN A 30 -0.86 -7.15 -16.58
CA ASN A 30 -0.36 -8.52 -16.75
C ASN A 30 -0.11 -9.25 -15.41
N CYS A 31 -0.71 -8.78 -14.31
CA CYS A 31 -0.52 -9.36 -13.00
C CYS A 31 -1.42 -10.58 -12.76
N PRO A 32 -1.10 -11.46 -11.78
CA PRO A 32 -2.00 -12.54 -11.37
C PRO A 32 -3.24 -12.00 -10.65
N MET A 33 -4.37 -12.71 -10.70
CA MET A 33 -5.64 -12.31 -10.05
C MET A 33 -5.43 -11.75 -8.62
N PHE A 34 -6.11 -10.64 -8.31
CA PHE A 34 -5.99 -9.89 -7.04
C PHE A 34 -4.65 -9.15 -6.81
N TRP A 35 -3.81 -9.06 -7.83
CA TRP A 35 -2.67 -8.13 -7.88
C TRP A 35 -2.95 -6.97 -8.82
N TYR A 36 -2.29 -5.85 -8.60
CA TYR A 36 -2.47 -4.61 -9.36
C TYR A 36 -1.15 -4.16 -9.96
N SER A 37 -1.19 -3.72 -11.20
CA SER A 37 -0.02 -3.36 -12.00
C SER A 37 0.34 -1.90 -11.80
N PHE A 38 1.61 -1.63 -11.54
CA PHE A 38 2.21 -0.30 -11.61
C PHE A 38 3.66 -0.40 -12.09
N ASN A 39 4.04 0.37 -13.12
CA ASN A 39 5.38 0.40 -13.69
C ASN A 39 6.03 -0.98 -13.95
N GLY A 40 5.24 -1.95 -14.42
CA GLY A 40 5.72 -3.30 -14.74
C GLY A 40 5.93 -4.22 -13.54
N ARG A 41 5.51 -3.82 -12.34
CA ARG A 41 5.46 -4.65 -11.12
C ARG A 41 4.02 -4.92 -10.71
N CYS A 42 3.84 -5.99 -9.94
CA CYS A 42 2.56 -6.38 -9.39
C CYS A 42 2.56 -6.18 -7.88
N TYR A 43 1.48 -5.61 -7.35
CA TYR A 43 1.31 -5.29 -5.94
C TYR A 43 0.01 -5.86 -5.39
N LYS A 44 0.01 -6.23 -4.12
CA LYS A 44 -1.17 -6.79 -3.46
C LYS A 44 -1.26 -6.29 -2.03
N TYR A 45 -2.41 -5.75 -1.67
CA TYR A 45 -2.73 -5.48 -0.28
C TYR A 45 -3.16 -6.78 0.42
N VAL A 46 -2.67 -7.00 1.64
CA VAL A 46 -2.94 -8.17 2.45
C VAL A 46 -3.57 -7.69 3.76
N ALA A 47 -4.87 -7.91 3.89
CA ALA A 47 -5.66 -7.44 5.03
C ALA A 47 -5.41 -8.21 6.34
N ALA A 48 -4.72 -9.36 6.27
CA ALA A 48 -4.43 -10.16 7.46
C ALA A 48 -3.41 -9.45 8.36
N HIS A 49 -3.73 -9.32 9.65
CA HIS A 49 -2.83 -8.72 10.63
C HIS A 49 -1.74 -9.72 11.03
N MET A 50 -0.49 -9.37 10.75
CA MET A 50 0.68 -10.22 10.94
C MET A 50 1.84 -9.42 11.52
N SER A 51 2.74 -10.09 12.23
CA SER A 51 4.05 -9.52 12.53
C SER A 51 4.78 -9.20 11.22
N TRP A 52 5.78 -8.30 11.26
CA TRP A 52 6.52 -7.96 10.05
C TRP A 52 7.16 -9.20 9.40
N ALA A 53 7.71 -10.11 10.22
CA ALA A 53 8.33 -11.34 9.75
C ALA A 53 7.31 -12.31 9.11
N ASP A 54 6.14 -12.48 9.72
CA ASP A 54 5.08 -13.34 9.16
C ASP A 54 4.51 -12.75 7.86
N ALA A 55 4.38 -11.42 7.80
CA ALA A 55 3.93 -10.73 6.59
C ALA A 55 4.94 -10.89 5.44
N GLU A 56 6.24 -10.79 5.72
CA GLU A 56 7.31 -11.08 4.76
C GLU A 56 7.26 -12.53 4.28
N LEU A 57 7.16 -13.49 5.19
CA LEU A 57 7.02 -14.92 4.85
C LEU A 57 5.78 -15.18 3.97
N TYR A 58 4.66 -14.51 4.27
CA TYR A 58 3.46 -14.59 3.44
C TYR A 58 3.75 -14.07 2.03
N CYS A 59 4.35 -12.89 1.87
CA CYS A 59 4.68 -12.36 0.54
C CYS A 59 5.65 -13.27 -0.22
N VAL A 60 6.67 -13.82 0.46
CA VAL A 60 7.62 -14.79 -0.13
C VAL A 60 6.91 -16.05 -0.62
N SER A 61 5.92 -16.56 0.14
CA SER A 61 5.11 -17.71 -0.30
C SER A 61 4.33 -17.45 -1.59
N GLN A 62 4.09 -16.18 -1.94
CA GLN A 62 3.42 -15.76 -3.17
C GLN A 62 4.41 -15.40 -4.30
N GLY A 63 5.71 -15.67 -4.15
CA GLY A 63 6.74 -15.29 -5.11
C GLY A 63 7.07 -13.78 -5.12
N ALA A 64 6.80 -13.10 -4.01
CA ALA A 64 6.98 -11.66 -3.81
C ALA A 64 7.82 -11.38 -2.55
N ASN A 65 7.90 -10.12 -2.14
CA ASN A 65 8.38 -9.68 -0.84
C ASN A 65 7.42 -8.61 -0.30
N LEU A 66 7.55 -8.20 0.96
CA LEU A 66 6.97 -6.93 1.38
C LEU A 66 7.45 -5.81 0.45
N VAL A 67 6.57 -4.85 0.16
CA VAL A 67 6.82 -3.86 -0.88
C VAL A 67 8.05 -3.00 -0.56
N SER A 68 8.90 -2.88 -1.57
CA SER A 68 9.95 -1.88 -1.66
C SER A 68 9.47 -0.71 -2.50
N ILE A 69 9.80 0.52 -2.09
CA ILE A 69 9.32 1.75 -2.72
C ILE A 69 10.50 2.62 -3.15
N TYR A 70 10.54 3.00 -4.43
CA TYR A 70 11.68 3.63 -5.08
C TYR A 70 11.39 5.03 -5.62
N SER A 71 10.13 5.48 -5.60
CA SER A 71 9.76 6.83 -6.02
C SER A 71 8.49 7.32 -5.31
N GLU A 72 8.24 8.61 -5.40
CA GLU A 72 7.02 9.22 -4.86
C GLU A 72 5.76 8.75 -5.64
N GLU A 73 5.87 8.51 -6.94
CA GLU A 73 4.77 7.95 -7.75
C GLU A 73 4.42 6.53 -7.28
N GLU A 74 5.42 5.71 -6.98
CA GLU A 74 5.19 4.37 -6.41
C GLU A 74 4.57 4.45 -5.02
N GLN A 75 5.02 5.36 -4.17
CA GLN A 75 4.40 5.63 -2.86
C GLN A 75 2.92 6.03 -3.02
N ASN A 76 2.61 6.90 -3.97
CA ASN A 76 1.23 7.35 -4.24
C ASN A 76 0.35 6.20 -4.76
N PHE A 77 0.91 5.30 -5.59
CA PHE A 77 0.22 4.09 -6.02
C PHE A 77 -0.07 3.16 -4.83
N VAL A 78 0.93 2.89 -3.97
CA VAL A 78 0.76 2.05 -2.77
C VAL A 78 -0.27 2.66 -1.81
N ARG A 79 -0.25 3.99 -1.61
CA ARG A 79 -1.28 4.72 -0.85
C ARG A 79 -2.67 4.48 -1.41
N THR A 80 -2.83 4.62 -2.73
CA THR A 80 -4.12 4.39 -3.41
C THR A 80 -4.58 2.94 -3.25
N LEU A 81 -3.66 1.99 -3.40
CA LEU A 81 -3.91 0.57 -3.22
C LEU A 81 -4.47 0.28 -1.81
N ILE A 82 -3.81 0.79 -0.76
CA ILE A 82 -4.27 0.63 0.63
C ILE A 82 -5.67 1.22 0.81
N LYS A 83 -5.90 2.48 0.40
CA LYS A 83 -7.21 3.15 0.56
C LYS A 83 -8.37 2.40 -0.13
N ASN A 84 -8.07 1.69 -1.20
CA ASN A 84 -9.07 0.92 -1.95
C ASN A 84 -9.52 -0.35 -1.23
N PHE A 85 -8.67 -0.92 -0.37
CA PHE A 85 -8.95 -2.18 0.35
C PHE A 85 -9.12 -2.02 1.86
N ASP A 86 -8.66 -0.91 2.42
CA ASP A 86 -8.82 -0.55 3.81
C ASP A 86 -9.34 0.88 3.95
N HIS A 87 -10.65 0.98 4.17
CA HIS A 87 -11.35 2.24 4.41
C HIS A 87 -11.10 2.84 5.79
N THR A 88 -10.54 2.06 6.73
CA THR A 88 -10.09 2.60 8.02
C THR A 88 -8.76 3.34 7.88
N GLU A 89 -8.07 3.14 6.76
CA GLU A 89 -6.77 3.72 6.46
C GLU A 89 -5.78 3.48 7.61
N GLY A 90 -5.71 2.25 8.13
CA GLY A 90 -4.76 1.86 9.17
C GLY A 90 -3.30 1.95 8.73
N THR A 91 -2.39 1.69 9.67
CA THR A 91 -0.98 1.54 9.36
C THR A 91 -0.73 0.22 8.63
N THR A 92 0.34 0.14 7.84
CA THR A 92 0.54 -1.00 6.93
C THR A 92 2.03 -1.31 6.78
N TRP A 93 2.42 -2.57 6.92
CA TRP A 93 3.81 -2.99 6.75
C TRP A 93 4.31 -2.81 5.32
N ILE A 94 5.56 -2.35 5.22
CA ILE A 94 6.38 -2.36 4.00
C ILE A 94 7.71 -3.08 4.29
N GLY A 95 8.51 -3.36 3.25
CA GLY A 95 9.69 -4.22 3.37
C GLY A 95 10.93 -3.57 3.99
N LEU A 96 10.86 -2.31 4.41
CA LEU A 96 12.01 -1.57 4.95
C LEU A 96 12.23 -1.97 6.42
N ASN A 97 13.45 -2.31 6.78
CA ASN A 97 13.83 -2.72 8.14
C ASN A 97 15.30 -2.38 8.41
N ASP A 98 15.70 -2.29 9.68
CA ASP A 98 17.12 -2.17 10.08
C ASP A 98 17.54 -3.25 11.10
N LEU A 99 16.81 -4.38 11.10
CA LEU A 99 17.00 -5.56 11.96
C LEU A 99 18.45 -6.05 12.12
N TYR A 100 19.27 -5.89 11.08
CA TYR A 100 20.68 -6.30 11.13
C TYR A 100 21.58 -5.31 11.87
N LYS A 101 21.32 -4.01 11.72
CA LYS A 101 22.10 -2.95 12.33
C LYS A 101 21.28 -1.67 12.40
N GLU A 102 21.00 -1.25 13.63
CA GLU A 102 20.35 0.01 13.96
C GLU A 102 20.86 1.19 13.10
N GLY A 103 19.92 1.94 12.53
CA GLY A 103 20.19 3.09 11.66
C GLY A 103 20.66 2.72 10.25
N ARG A 104 20.77 1.43 9.90
CA ARG A 104 21.09 0.95 8.55
C ARG A 104 19.91 0.20 7.93
N TRP A 105 18.98 0.99 7.41
CA TRP A 105 17.79 0.50 6.72
C TRP A 105 18.10 -0.23 5.42
N MET A 106 17.39 -1.34 5.18
CA MET A 106 17.46 -2.18 4.00
C MET A 106 16.08 -2.70 3.61
N TRP A 107 15.88 -2.93 2.31
CA TRP A 107 14.67 -3.61 1.82
C TRP A 107 14.81 -5.13 1.97
N SER A 108 13.73 -5.80 2.37
CA SER A 108 13.68 -7.28 2.48
C SER A 108 13.84 -8.00 1.14
N ASP A 109 13.57 -7.32 0.02
CA ASP A 109 13.80 -7.82 -1.34
C ASP A 109 15.29 -7.87 -1.74
N GLY A 110 16.18 -7.33 -0.90
CA GLY A 110 17.63 -7.29 -1.09
C GLY A 110 18.13 -6.12 -1.94
N CYS A 111 17.25 -5.24 -2.41
CA CYS A 111 17.64 -4.05 -3.17
C CYS A 111 18.13 -2.91 -2.27
N ALA A 112 18.93 -2.01 -2.85
CA ALA A 112 19.44 -0.85 -2.14
C ALA A 112 18.34 0.19 -1.86
N VAL A 113 18.39 0.80 -0.67
CA VAL A 113 17.53 1.94 -0.30
C VAL A 113 18.06 3.19 -1.02
N ARG A 114 17.27 3.72 -1.96
CA ARG A 114 17.59 4.93 -2.75
C ARG A 114 16.55 6.05 -2.62
N PHE A 115 15.43 5.74 -1.99
CA PHE A 115 14.33 6.65 -1.76
C PHE A 115 13.83 6.39 -0.33
N VAL A 116 13.49 7.47 0.37
CA VAL A 116 12.87 7.41 1.67
C VAL A 116 11.70 8.39 1.74
N TYR A 117 10.65 8.02 2.46
CA TYR A 117 9.46 8.84 2.63
C TYR A 117 9.03 8.97 4.10
N TRP A 118 10.02 9.08 4.98
CA TRP A 118 9.83 9.25 6.42
C TRP A 118 8.95 10.44 6.77
N LEU A 119 8.17 10.29 7.84
CA LEU A 119 7.57 11.39 8.56
C LEU A 119 8.67 12.33 9.11
N PRO A 120 8.35 13.62 9.35
CA PRO A 120 9.25 14.49 10.07
C PRO A 120 9.67 13.86 11.40
N ASN A 121 10.97 13.88 11.68
CA ASN A 121 11.62 13.27 12.86
C ASN A 121 11.65 11.73 12.90
N GLN A 122 11.19 11.04 11.85
CA GLN A 122 11.35 9.59 11.74
C GLN A 122 12.56 9.19 10.87
N PRO A 123 13.14 7.99 11.08
CA PRO A 123 12.84 7.05 12.18
C PRO A 123 13.43 7.52 13.52
N ASP A 124 12.69 7.34 14.61
CA ASP A 124 13.03 7.84 15.96
C ASP A 124 13.46 6.73 16.93
N ASN A 125 13.30 5.47 16.52
CA ASN A 125 13.55 4.26 17.27
C ASN A 125 13.00 4.34 18.69
N TRP A 126 11.69 4.56 18.81
CA TRP A 126 11.06 4.78 20.10
C TRP A 126 11.34 3.63 21.07
N LYS A 127 11.95 3.96 22.22
CA LYS A 127 12.42 3.01 23.26
C LYS A 127 13.47 2.00 22.79
N GLY A 128 14.07 2.17 21.61
CA GLY A 128 15.14 1.31 21.11
C GLY A 128 14.67 -0.05 20.61
N ILE A 129 13.42 -0.18 20.14
CA ILE A 129 12.80 -1.46 19.74
C ILE A 129 12.12 -1.43 18.36
N GLU A 130 12.23 -0.33 17.62
CA GLU A 130 11.48 -0.11 16.39
C GLU A 130 12.36 -0.33 15.17
N HIS A 131 12.34 -1.57 14.66
CA HIS A 131 13.26 -2.00 13.61
C HIS A 131 12.58 -2.32 12.27
N CYS A 132 11.27 -2.08 12.18
CA CYS A 132 10.46 -2.40 11.00
C CYS A 132 9.63 -1.20 10.58
N CYS A 133 9.53 -0.97 9.28
CA CYS A 133 8.88 0.22 8.76
C CYS A 133 7.42 -0.05 8.37
N GLU A 134 6.54 0.85 8.81
CA GLU A 134 5.16 0.93 8.38
C GLU A 134 4.89 2.23 7.59
N ILE A 135 3.89 2.17 6.73
CA ILE A 135 3.17 3.34 6.26
C ILE A 135 2.18 3.76 7.35
N ASN A 136 2.28 5.00 7.83
CA ASN A 136 1.41 5.53 8.88
C ASN A 136 -0.03 5.78 8.36
N SER A 137 -1.03 5.94 9.23
CA SER A 137 -2.43 6.22 8.88
C SER A 137 -2.72 7.70 8.56
N PHE A 138 -1.83 8.62 8.91
CA PHE A 138 -2.02 10.07 8.75
C PHE A 138 -0.97 10.68 7.79
N ASP A 139 -0.99 12.01 7.61
CA ASP A 139 0.08 12.78 6.93
C ASP A 139 0.58 12.19 5.60
N LEU A 140 -0.33 12.07 4.63
CA LEU A 140 -0.03 11.51 3.31
C LEU A 140 0.58 10.09 3.39
N LYS A 141 0.27 9.30 4.41
CA LYS A 141 0.76 7.91 4.50
C LYS A 141 2.30 7.85 4.45
N LYS A 142 2.98 8.79 5.11
CA LYS A 142 4.45 8.79 5.26
C LYS A 142 4.91 7.69 6.22
N TRP A 143 6.20 7.39 6.19
CA TRP A 143 6.75 6.21 6.87
C TRP A 143 7.10 6.49 8.33
N ASN A 144 6.92 5.45 9.15
CA ASN A 144 7.27 5.39 10.56
C ASN A 144 8.01 4.07 10.82
N ASP A 145 8.98 4.06 11.72
CA ASP A 145 9.48 2.83 12.31
C ASP A 145 8.56 2.38 13.45
N CYS A 146 8.43 1.07 13.61
CA CYS A 146 7.51 0.47 14.56
C CYS A 146 8.09 -0.86 15.07
N SER A 147 7.64 -1.29 16.25
CA SER A 147 8.00 -2.61 16.78
C SER A 147 7.60 -3.70 15.78
N CYS A 148 8.57 -4.51 15.34
CA CYS A 148 8.35 -5.59 14.37
C CYS A 148 7.33 -6.64 14.83
N SER A 149 7.05 -6.69 16.13
CA SER A 149 6.08 -7.61 16.75
C SER A 149 4.62 -7.12 16.64
N THR A 150 4.40 -5.86 16.25
CA THR A 150 3.06 -5.33 16.00
C THR A 150 2.38 -6.09 14.86
N VAL A 151 1.08 -6.36 15.02
CA VAL A 151 0.29 -7.11 14.04
C VAL A 151 -0.50 -6.16 13.13
N LEU A 152 -0.03 -5.99 11.89
CA LEU A 152 -0.59 -5.05 10.91
C LEU A 152 -0.90 -5.74 9.59
N PRO A 153 -1.81 -5.17 8.77
CA PRO A 153 -1.89 -5.47 7.35
C PRO A 153 -0.58 -5.15 6.63
N SER A 154 -0.43 -5.62 5.40
CA SER A 154 0.80 -5.41 4.63
C SER A 154 0.55 -5.21 3.15
N VAL A 155 1.57 -4.74 2.43
CA VAL A 155 1.58 -4.74 0.96
C VAL A 155 2.73 -5.61 0.46
N CYS A 156 2.40 -6.58 -0.38
CA CYS A 156 3.38 -7.36 -1.13
C CYS A 156 3.65 -6.73 -2.49
N ALA A 157 4.87 -6.89 -3.01
CA ALA A 157 5.21 -6.56 -4.39
C ALA A 157 6.14 -7.59 -5.01
N THR A 158 5.97 -7.86 -6.31
CA THR A 158 6.91 -8.69 -7.07
C THR A 158 8.30 -8.05 -7.09
N ARG A 159 9.34 -8.89 -7.03
CA ARG A 159 10.73 -8.44 -6.99
C ARG A 159 11.10 -7.55 -8.16
N ILE A 160 11.92 -6.53 -7.90
CA ILE A 160 12.69 -5.84 -8.94
C ILE A 160 14.00 -6.59 -9.14
N ILE A 161 14.52 -6.58 -10.36
CA ILE A 161 15.94 -6.89 -10.59
C ILE A 161 16.75 -5.72 -10.02
N CYS A 162 17.27 -5.87 -8.80
CA CYS A 162 18.08 -4.85 -8.16
C CYS A 162 19.25 -4.45 -9.07
N PRO A 163 19.37 -3.17 -9.49
CA PRO A 163 20.49 -2.75 -10.31
C PRO A 163 21.78 -2.99 -9.55
N LYS A 164 22.66 -3.85 -10.10
CA LYS A 164 24.02 -4.02 -9.57
C LYS A 164 24.72 -2.67 -9.68
N THR A 165 25.21 -2.18 -8.55
CA THR A 165 26.08 -0.99 -8.47
C THR A 165 27.35 -1.20 -9.25
#